data_AF-A0A7K4IBI1-F1
#
_entry.id   AF-A0A7K4IBI1-F1
#
_cell.length_a   1.000
_cell.length_b   1.000
_cell.length_c   1.000
_cell.angle_alpha   90.00
_cell.angle_beta   90.00
_cell.angle_gamma   90.00
#
_symmetry.space_group_name_H-M   'P 1'
#
loop_
_entity.id
_entity.type
_entity.pdbx_description
1 polymer ?
#
loop_
_entity_poly.entity_id
_entity_poly.type
_entity_poly.pdbx_seq_one_letter_code
_entity_poly.pdbx_strand_id
1 'polypeptide(L)'
;MQVTPSAVYEMGNLYFGAANIVAALTIVLYSIRKSRLAEPETKSAFRPLIVIAMAFLSLGVGYILTSYESRFGVVLLVKEYYLLYLFLLAELILLGLSGSMVLKRRYPLIGATAVSGICAVLLAAAIVLTLQSGSDPVADMYFFAGSLIRSVTLTFVSAVFLWIAYSNRRGTSTALGFALTVQLLALPGLYTGPIATAPLNMIAYFFSLMGPAMVTFAFLVPEQDVSLELFGYGASFSGPVMIVAALEGMGYGVIFPQSIYAGFAGLAVMVSSATAAYLYGRWRQSRQTPTLALTLSFGLLSGSHMFGVLAMSGAMPTALGLHIELIGTMMAFALFSSVAINAAGHRTLGAFPFLIAVPAIVLASANYPDSTLYLITEGAFMAVPLVILFITPSIFYLLVWRNMRRTGAAGSSKPLCLAVGVLAVIMIHMTAVFASMEGLHAGYALASAPYLLMWLGLTGRLEPRVRGPARTINPQSVSSNRHEGANTAD
;
A
#
# COMPACT_ATOMS: atom_id res chain seq x y z
N MET A 1 24.44 5.38 14.29
CA MET A 1 24.74 5.18 12.86
C MET A 1 23.92 6.18 12.05
N GLN A 2 24.54 6.94 11.16
CA GLN A 2 23.80 7.84 10.26
C GLN A 2 23.28 7.03 9.07
N VAL A 3 21.98 7.15 8.76
CA VAL A 3 21.41 6.65 7.51
C VAL A 3 22.06 7.42 6.37
N THR A 4 22.80 6.74 5.50
CA THR A 4 23.23 7.38 4.26
C THR A 4 22.03 7.40 3.30
N PRO A 5 21.69 8.56 2.70
CA PRO A 5 20.63 8.64 1.70
C PRO A 5 20.80 7.65 0.54
N SER A 6 22.04 7.24 0.25
CA SER A 6 22.37 6.23 -0.77
C SER A 6 21.86 4.82 -0.44
N ALA A 7 21.93 4.39 0.83
CA ALA A 7 21.49 3.04 1.21
C ALA A 7 19.95 2.89 1.13
N VAL A 8 19.21 3.92 1.52
CA VAL A 8 17.74 3.93 1.40
C VAL A 8 17.31 3.97 -0.07
N TYR A 9 18.06 4.71 -0.89
CA TYR A 9 17.87 4.78 -2.34
C TYR A 9 18.07 3.41 -3.01
N GLU A 10 19.15 2.70 -2.68
CA GLU A 10 19.46 1.36 -3.19
C GLU A 10 18.39 0.33 -2.81
N MET A 11 17.97 0.30 -1.54
CA MET A 11 16.88 -0.60 -1.11
C MET A 11 15.54 -0.21 -1.73
N GLY A 12 15.25 1.09 -1.80
CA GLY A 12 14.07 1.63 -2.46
C GLY A 12 13.99 1.20 -3.92
N ASN A 13 15.11 1.18 -4.64
CA ASN A 13 15.19 0.69 -6.02
C ASN A 13 14.92 -0.81 -6.14
N LEU A 14 15.42 -1.62 -5.21
CA LEU A 14 15.12 -3.05 -5.17
C LEU A 14 13.60 -3.29 -5.04
N TYR A 15 12.95 -2.62 -4.08
CA TYR A 15 11.51 -2.73 -3.88
C TYR A 15 10.70 -2.13 -5.04
N PHE A 16 11.15 -1.02 -5.62
CA PHE A 16 10.53 -0.45 -6.81
C PHE A 16 10.61 -1.43 -8.00
N GLY A 17 11.76 -2.08 -8.19
CA GLY A 17 11.93 -3.11 -9.21
C GLY A 17 11.01 -4.31 -8.98
N ALA A 18 10.96 -4.83 -7.75
CA ALA A 18 10.07 -5.92 -7.38
C ALA A 18 8.58 -5.56 -7.57
N ALA A 19 8.17 -4.35 -7.19
CA ALA A 19 6.81 -3.87 -7.35
C ALA A 19 6.41 -3.77 -8.83
N ASN A 20 7.32 -3.33 -9.71
CA ASN A 20 7.09 -3.31 -11.15
C ASN A 20 6.91 -4.71 -11.74
N ILE A 21 7.69 -5.70 -11.29
CA ILE A 21 7.52 -7.10 -11.70
C ILE A 21 6.14 -7.62 -11.28
N VAL A 22 5.72 -7.38 -10.04
CA VAL A 22 4.40 -7.79 -9.55
C VAL A 22 3.27 -7.11 -10.34
N ALA A 23 3.40 -5.82 -10.62
CA ALA A 23 2.45 -5.08 -11.45
C ALA A 23 2.36 -5.67 -12.86
N ALA A 24 3.50 -5.98 -13.48
CA ALA A 24 3.54 -6.59 -14.80
C ALA A 24 2.89 -7.98 -14.84
N LEU A 25 3.22 -8.85 -13.89
CA LEU A 25 2.60 -10.17 -13.77
C LEU A 25 1.08 -10.07 -13.59
N THR A 26 0.62 -9.09 -12.82
CA THR A 26 -0.81 -8.83 -12.60
C THR A 26 -1.50 -8.40 -13.89
N ILE A 27 -0.89 -7.49 -14.67
CA ILE A 27 -1.40 -7.09 -15.99
C ILE A 27 -1.46 -8.28 -16.95
N VAL A 28 -0.42 -9.12 -16.98
CA VAL A 28 -0.38 -10.33 -17.84
C VAL A 28 -1.48 -11.30 -17.45
N LEU A 29 -1.60 -11.63 -16.16
CA LEU A 29 -2.63 -12.54 -15.66
C LEU A 29 -4.05 -12.03 -15.96
N TYR A 30 -4.29 -10.74 -15.75
CA TYR A 30 -5.55 -10.10 -16.11
C TYR A 30 -5.82 -10.19 -17.62
N SER A 31 -4.83 -9.84 -18.44
CA SER A 31 -4.96 -9.82 -19.90
C SER A 31 -5.19 -11.22 -20.47
N ILE A 32 -4.51 -12.25 -19.96
CA ILE A 32 -4.74 -13.65 -20.36
C ILE A 32 -6.15 -14.10 -19.96
N ARG A 33 -6.58 -13.81 -18.73
CA ARG A 33 -7.91 -14.21 -18.24
C ARG A 33 -9.03 -13.57 -19.05
N LYS A 34 -8.96 -12.27 -19.31
CA LYS A 34 -10.00 -11.55 -20.08
C LYS A 34 -9.94 -11.86 -21.57
N SER A 35 -8.75 -11.98 -22.18
CA SER A 35 -8.65 -12.32 -23.61
C SER A 35 -9.18 -13.70 -23.95
N ARG A 36 -9.14 -14.67 -23.03
CA ARG A 36 -9.77 -15.99 -23.22
C ARG A 36 -11.29 -15.92 -23.29
N LEU A 37 -11.90 -14.96 -22.62
CA LEU A 37 -13.36 -14.76 -22.55
C LEU A 37 -13.88 -13.73 -23.57
N ALA A 38 -12.97 -13.07 -24.30
CA ALA A 38 -13.29 -11.98 -25.21
C ALA A 38 -13.56 -12.50 -26.64
N GLU A 39 -14.48 -11.84 -27.33
CA GLU A 39 -14.71 -12.07 -28.76
C GLU A 39 -13.45 -11.77 -29.59
N PRO A 40 -13.23 -12.45 -30.73
CA PRO A 40 -11.99 -12.32 -31.53
C PRO A 40 -11.60 -10.88 -31.85
N GLU A 41 -12.57 -10.00 -32.12
CA GLU A 41 -12.34 -8.60 -32.44
C GLU A 41 -11.81 -7.77 -31.26
N THR A 42 -12.28 -8.08 -30.05
CA THR A 42 -11.88 -7.38 -28.81
C THR A 42 -10.58 -7.91 -28.21
N LYS A 43 -10.11 -9.10 -28.62
CA LYS A 43 -8.80 -9.64 -28.21
C LYS A 43 -7.61 -8.75 -28.58
N SER A 44 -7.74 -7.98 -29.66
CA SER A 44 -6.71 -7.05 -30.13
C SER A 44 -6.41 -5.93 -29.12
N ALA A 45 -7.39 -5.55 -28.29
CA ALA A 45 -7.26 -4.49 -27.30
C ALA A 45 -6.39 -4.87 -26.08
N PHE A 46 -6.08 -6.16 -25.88
CA PHE A 46 -5.20 -6.61 -24.79
C PHE A 46 -3.72 -6.65 -25.18
N ARG A 47 -3.39 -6.60 -26.48
CA ARG A 47 -1.99 -6.62 -26.96
C ARG A 47 -1.16 -5.44 -26.42
N PRO A 48 -1.67 -4.19 -26.39
CA PRO A 48 -0.91 -3.07 -25.82
C PRO A 48 -0.64 -3.25 -24.32
N LEU A 49 -1.57 -3.85 -23.57
CA LEU A 49 -1.39 -4.12 -22.14
C LEU A 49 -0.28 -5.14 -21.88
N ILE A 50 -0.16 -6.16 -22.72
CA ILE A 50 0.94 -7.14 -22.62
C ILE A 50 2.27 -6.45 -22.91
N VAL A 51 2.34 -5.56 -23.90
CA VAL A 51 3.56 -4.79 -24.20
C VAL A 51 3.95 -3.88 -23.04
N ILE A 52 2.98 -3.22 -22.38
CA ILE A 52 3.24 -2.42 -21.16
C ILE A 52 3.78 -3.31 -20.04
N ALA A 53 3.21 -4.50 -19.85
CA ALA A 53 3.71 -5.43 -18.84
C ALA A 53 5.16 -5.85 -19.12
N MET A 54 5.52 -6.07 -20.38
CA MET A 54 6.93 -6.33 -20.77
C MET A 54 7.83 -5.12 -20.49
N ALA A 55 7.34 -3.90 -20.68
CA ALA A 55 8.07 -2.68 -20.34
C ALA A 55 8.34 -2.60 -18.84
N PHE A 56 7.33 -2.86 -18.00
CA PHE A 56 7.45 -2.89 -16.54
C PHE A 56 8.36 -4.03 -16.05
N LEU A 57 8.34 -5.20 -16.70
CA LEU A 57 9.29 -6.28 -16.42
C LEU A 57 10.72 -5.86 -16.74
N SER A 58 10.95 -5.25 -17.90
CA SER A 58 12.26 -4.76 -18.33
C SER A 58 12.82 -3.76 -17.31
N LEU A 59 12.01 -2.77 -16.93
CA LEU A 59 12.34 -1.80 -15.89
C LEU A 59 12.66 -2.49 -14.55
N GLY A 60 11.80 -3.40 -14.11
CA GLY A 60 11.92 -4.05 -12.82
C GLY A 60 13.19 -4.90 -12.70
N VAL A 61 13.51 -5.66 -13.76
CA VAL A 61 14.75 -6.43 -13.85
C VAL A 61 15.96 -5.50 -13.83
N GLY A 62 15.93 -4.38 -14.57
CA GLY A 62 17.00 -3.39 -14.56
C GLY A 62 17.31 -2.85 -13.17
N TYR A 63 16.28 -2.43 -12.42
CA TYR A 63 16.47 -1.94 -11.04
C TYR A 63 16.99 -3.01 -10.09
N ILE A 64 16.47 -4.25 -10.16
CA ILE A 64 16.94 -5.33 -9.28
C ILE A 64 18.40 -5.68 -9.57
N LEU A 65 18.77 -5.83 -10.84
CA LEU A 65 20.14 -6.19 -11.22
C LEU A 65 21.13 -5.07 -10.87
N THR A 66 20.80 -3.80 -11.17
CA THR A 66 21.67 -2.67 -10.79
C THR A 66 21.81 -2.53 -9.28
N SER A 67 20.72 -2.74 -8.51
CA SER A 67 20.80 -2.72 -7.04
C SER A 67 21.63 -3.88 -6.50
N TYR A 68 21.59 -5.05 -7.15
CA TYR A 68 22.43 -6.19 -6.81
C TYR A 68 23.91 -5.91 -7.10
N GLU A 69 24.26 -5.39 -8.29
CA GLU A 69 25.65 -5.03 -8.62
C GLU A 69 26.23 -4.02 -7.64
N SER A 70 25.49 -2.96 -7.35
CA SER A 70 25.88 -1.91 -6.41
C SER A 70 26.09 -2.46 -4.99
N ARG A 71 25.18 -3.30 -4.50
CA ARG A 71 25.25 -3.82 -3.12
C ARG A 71 26.36 -4.83 -2.91
N PHE A 72 26.65 -5.68 -3.90
CA PHE A 72 27.67 -6.73 -3.77
C PHE A 72 29.02 -6.35 -4.39
N GLY A 73 29.14 -5.18 -5.04
CA GLY A 73 30.36 -4.75 -5.71
C GLY A 73 30.75 -5.67 -6.87
N VAL A 74 29.79 -6.36 -7.48
CA VAL A 74 30.00 -7.31 -8.57
C VAL A 74 29.51 -6.69 -9.87
N VAL A 75 30.35 -6.71 -10.92
CA VAL A 75 29.94 -6.32 -12.27
C VAL A 75 29.45 -7.57 -13.01
N LEU A 76 28.15 -7.63 -13.32
CA LEU A 76 27.54 -8.75 -14.06
C LEU A 76 27.71 -8.58 -15.57
N LEU A 77 27.42 -7.38 -16.09
CA LEU A 77 27.48 -7.10 -17.54
C LEU A 77 28.23 -5.81 -17.88
N VAL A 78 27.86 -4.70 -17.24
CA VAL A 78 28.44 -3.37 -17.44
C VAL A 78 28.38 -2.63 -16.10
N LYS A 79 29.35 -1.76 -15.79
CA LYS A 79 29.48 -1.12 -14.47
C LYS A 79 28.17 -0.43 -13.99
N GLU A 80 27.58 -0.92 -12.91
CA GLU A 80 26.50 -0.29 -12.11
C GLU A 80 25.35 0.33 -12.94
N TYR A 81 25.35 1.66 -13.09
CA TYR A 81 24.26 2.43 -13.66
C TYR A 81 24.04 2.18 -15.16
N TYR A 82 25.06 1.72 -15.89
CA TYR A 82 24.93 1.42 -17.33
C TYR A 82 23.92 0.31 -17.59
N LEU A 83 23.88 -0.70 -16.72
CA LEU A 83 22.94 -1.81 -16.83
C LEU A 83 21.50 -1.29 -16.74
N LEU A 84 21.22 -0.40 -15.78
CA LEU A 84 19.92 0.24 -15.65
C LEU A 84 19.54 0.94 -16.96
N TYR A 85 20.41 1.81 -17.50
CA TYR A 85 20.14 2.55 -18.74
C TYR A 85 19.80 1.65 -19.93
N LEU A 86 20.41 0.47 -20.08
CA LEU A 86 20.05 -0.49 -21.13
C LEU A 86 18.61 -0.99 -20.99
N PHE A 87 18.19 -1.33 -19.76
CA PHE A 87 16.81 -1.72 -19.48
C PHE A 87 15.82 -0.54 -19.65
N LEU A 88 16.25 0.69 -19.35
CA LEU A 88 15.43 1.89 -19.61
C LEU A 88 15.20 2.12 -21.10
N LEU A 89 16.19 1.86 -21.95
CA LEU A 89 16.04 1.95 -23.41
C LEU A 89 15.06 0.89 -23.94
N ALA A 90 15.19 -0.35 -23.46
CA ALA A 90 14.28 -1.43 -23.82
C ALA A 90 12.84 -1.11 -23.40
N GLU A 91 12.65 -0.62 -22.19
CA GLU A 91 11.35 -0.12 -21.71
C GLU A 91 10.78 0.95 -22.63
N LEU A 92 11.59 1.96 -23.00
CA LEU A 92 11.16 3.09 -23.81
C LEU A 92 10.61 2.66 -25.18
N ILE A 93 11.29 1.72 -25.82
CA ILE A 93 10.87 1.14 -27.11
C ILE A 93 9.53 0.41 -26.93
N LEU A 94 9.39 -0.39 -25.87
CA LEU A 94 8.16 -1.13 -25.57
C LEU A 94 6.99 -0.19 -25.29
N LEU A 95 7.19 0.88 -24.51
CA LEU A 95 6.16 1.90 -24.27
C LEU A 95 5.76 2.63 -25.55
N GLY A 96 6.73 2.95 -26.42
CA GLY A 96 6.47 3.51 -27.75
C GLY A 96 5.63 2.59 -28.64
N LEU A 97 5.97 1.30 -28.66
CA LEU A 97 5.21 0.27 -29.36
C LEU A 97 3.78 0.20 -28.84
N SER A 98 3.59 0.16 -27.51
CA SER A 98 2.26 0.17 -26.90
C SER A 98 1.46 1.41 -27.29
N GLY A 99 2.05 2.61 -27.16
CA GLY A 99 1.40 3.87 -27.54
C GLY A 99 0.97 3.90 -29.01
N SER A 100 1.78 3.36 -29.92
CA SER A 100 1.44 3.25 -31.34
C SER A 100 0.25 2.32 -31.59
N MET A 101 0.17 1.20 -30.85
CA MET A 101 -0.95 0.26 -30.95
C MET A 101 -2.24 0.87 -30.41
N VAL A 102 -2.17 1.61 -29.30
CA VAL A 102 -3.33 2.29 -28.69
C VAL A 102 -3.86 3.39 -29.60
N LEU A 103 -2.99 4.26 -30.13
CA LEU A 103 -3.39 5.38 -30.98
C LEU A 103 -3.67 4.96 -32.44
N LYS A 104 -3.41 3.71 -32.81
CA LYS A 104 -3.48 3.19 -34.20
C LYS A 104 -2.69 4.07 -35.19
N ARG A 105 -1.63 4.74 -34.73
CA ARG A 105 -0.78 5.63 -35.53
C ARG A 105 0.67 5.18 -35.37
N ARG A 106 1.45 5.28 -36.45
CA ARG A 106 2.87 4.87 -36.45
C ARG A 106 3.81 5.91 -35.84
N TYR A 107 3.41 7.20 -35.82
CA TYR A 107 4.25 8.30 -35.33
C TYR A 107 4.78 8.13 -33.88
N PRO A 108 3.99 7.65 -32.89
CA PRO A 108 4.49 7.39 -31.55
C PRO A 108 5.62 6.34 -31.51
N LEU A 109 5.52 5.29 -32.34
CA LEU A 109 6.58 4.28 -32.43
C LEU A 109 7.83 4.88 -33.07
N ILE A 110 7.69 5.58 -34.20
CA ILE A 110 8.81 6.22 -34.90
C ILE A 110 9.53 7.19 -33.96
N GLY A 111 8.77 8.04 -33.26
CA GLY A 111 9.31 8.97 -32.26
C GLY A 111 10.05 8.23 -31.14
N ALA A 112 9.44 7.22 -30.53
CA ALA A 112 10.08 6.45 -29.47
C ALA A 112 11.35 5.71 -29.94
N THR A 113 11.36 5.16 -31.16
CA THR A 113 12.54 4.50 -31.73
C THR A 113 13.66 5.49 -32.05
N ALA A 114 13.33 6.66 -32.62
CA ALA A 114 14.31 7.70 -32.91
C ALA A 114 14.93 8.24 -31.62
N VAL A 115 14.08 8.49 -30.62
CA VAL A 115 14.50 8.93 -29.28
C VAL A 115 15.37 7.88 -28.59
N SER A 116 14.97 6.61 -28.62
CA SER A 116 15.76 5.51 -28.04
C SER A 116 17.10 5.34 -28.75
N GLY A 117 17.15 5.54 -30.07
CA GLY A 117 18.38 5.55 -30.86
C GLY A 117 19.33 6.67 -30.44
N ILE A 118 18.82 7.90 -30.27
CA ILE A 118 19.61 9.03 -29.76
C ILE A 118 20.15 8.72 -28.35
N CYS A 119 19.31 8.23 -27.45
CA CYS A 119 19.74 7.86 -26.10
C CYS A 119 20.76 6.72 -26.09
N ALA A 120 20.64 5.73 -26.99
CA ALA A 120 21.60 4.65 -27.12
C ALA A 120 22.97 5.15 -27.59
N VAL A 121 23.00 6.08 -28.55
CA VAL A 121 24.23 6.73 -29.00
C VAL A 121 24.88 7.54 -27.88
N LEU A 122 24.09 8.34 -27.15
CA LEU A 122 24.58 9.10 -26.00
C LEU A 122 25.12 8.20 -24.88
N LEU A 123 24.44 7.08 -24.59
CA LEU A 123 24.88 6.09 -23.61
C LEU A 123 26.20 5.42 -24.05
N ALA A 124 26.30 5.02 -25.32
CA ALA A 124 27.53 4.43 -25.85
C ALA A 124 28.70 5.42 -25.78
N ALA A 125 28.48 6.69 -26.11
CA ALA A 125 29.47 7.75 -25.98
C ALA A 125 29.89 7.97 -24.51
N ALA A 126 28.93 7.97 -23.57
CA ALA A 126 29.20 8.10 -22.14
C ALA A 126 30.01 6.93 -21.59
N ILE A 127 29.71 5.69 -21.99
CA ILE A 127 30.47 4.49 -21.61
C ILE A 127 31.92 4.61 -22.07
N VAL A 128 32.14 4.95 -23.35
CA VAL A 128 33.50 5.06 -23.91
C VAL A 128 34.32 6.12 -23.17
N LEU A 129 33.74 7.30 -22.93
CA LEU A 129 34.41 8.37 -22.20
C LEU A 129 34.73 7.97 -20.76
N THR A 130 33.81 7.31 -20.07
CA THR A 130 34.05 6.89 -18.68
C THR A 130 35.08 5.78 -18.57
N LEU A 131 35.15 4.86 -19.55
CA LEU A 131 36.20 3.83 -19.62
C LEU A 131 37.58 4.41 -19.92
N GLN A 132 37.65 5.53 -20.65
CA GLN A 132 38.91 6.20 -20.99
C GLN A 132 39.41 7.13 -19.88
N SER A 133 38.52 7.89 -19.25
CA SER A 133 38.85 8.99 -18.34
C SER A 133 38.62 8.66 -16.86
N GLY A 134 37.94 7.56 -16.53
CA GLY A 134 37.52 7.20 -15.18
C GLY A 134 36.31 8.01 -14.68
N SER A 135 36.42 9.34 -14.66
CA SER A 135 35.32 10.27 -14.37
C SER A 135 35.41 11.48 -15.31
N ASP A 136 34.42 11.63 -16.19
CA ASP A 136 34.39 12.70 -17.21
C ASP A 136 33.09 13.53 -17.10
N PRO A 137 33.18 14.86 -16.90
CA PRO A 137 32.00 15.73 -16.86
C PRO A 137 31.13 15.66 -18.13
N VAL A 138 31.72 15.33 -19.28
CA VAL A 138 31.00 15.15 -20.54
C VAL A 138 30.16 13.87 -20.52
N ALA A 139 30.67 12.81 -19.89
CA ALA A 139 29.90 11.58 -19.70
C ALA A 139 28.68 11.82 -18.78
N ASP A 140 28.85 12.56 -17.69
CA ASP A 140 27.76 12.98 -16.80
C ASP A 140 26.69 13.80 -17.53
N MET A 141 27.12 14.71 -18.42
CA MET A 141 26.20 15.47 -19.27
C MET A 141 25.39 14.58 -20.21
N TYR A 142 26.00 13.55 -20.80
CA TYR A 142 25.29 12.60 -21.68
C TYR A 142 24.29 11.72 -20.92
N PHE A 143 24.60 11.33 -19.68
CA PHE A 143 23.64 10.65 -18.81
C PHE A 143 22.45 11.53 -18.43
N PHE A 144 22.72 12.80 -18.11
CA PHE A 144 21.69 13.77 -17.83
C PHE A 144 20.78 14.00 -19.04
N ALA A 145 21.36 14.19 -20.23
CA ALA A 145 20.61 14.33 -21.48
C ALA A 145 19.75 13.10 -21.78
N GLY A 146 20.28 11.88 -21.61
CA GLY A 146 19.52 10.64 -21.78
C GLY A 146 18.33 10.53 -20.81
N SER A 147 18.53 10.92 -19.54
CA SER A 147 17.46 10.96 -18.53
C SER A 147 16.38 12.00 -18.84
N LEU A 148 16.78 13.18 -19.35
CA LEU A 148 15.85 14.24 -19.75
C LEU A 148 14.99 13.80 -20.95
N ILE A 149 15.62 13.22 -21.96
CA ILE A 149 14.93 12.71 -23.16
C ILE A 149 13.94 11.58 -22.80
N ARG A 150 14.33 10.66 -21.89
CA ARG A 150 13.42 9.65 -21.34
C ARG A 150 12.24 10.31 -20.62
N SER A 151 12.48 11.35 -19.85
CA SER A 151 11.45 12.04 -19.08
C SER A 151 10.37 12.64 -19.97
N VAL A 152 10.76 13.25 -21.09
CA VAL A 152 9.83 13.79 -22.10
C VAL A 152 8.94 12.68 -22.66
N THR A 153 9.52 11.54 -23.03
CA THR A 153 8.75 10.42 -23.59
C THR A 153 7.80 9.78 -22.57
N LEU A 154 8.26 9.54 -21.34
CA LEU A 154 7.41 9.01 -20.26
C LEU A 154 6.25 9.97 -19.96
N THR A 155 6.51 11.28 -19.94
CA THR A 155 5.47 12.31 -19.79
C THR A 155 4.44 12.24 -20.92
N PHE A 156 4.89 12.09 -22.16
CA PHE A 156 3.99 11.92 -23.31
C PHE A 156 3.11 10.67 -23.20
N VAL A 157 3.70 9.51 -22.91
CA VAL A 157 2.95 8.24 -22.77
C VAL A 157 1.99 8.31 -21.57
N SER A 158 2.43 8.89 -20.45
CA SER A 158 1.60 9.15 -19.29
C SER A 158 0.39 10.03 -19.64
N ALA A 159 0.60 11.12 -20.38
CA ALA A 159 -0.47 12.01 -20.83
C ALA A 159 -1.51 11.27 -21.71
N VAL A 160 -1.07 10.34 -22.57
CA VAL A 160 -1.99 9.49 -23.36
C VAL A 160 -2.85 8.60 -22.44
N PHE A 161 -2.28 7.96 -21.43
CA PHE A 161 -3.05 7.14 -20.48
C PHE A 161 -3.97 7.97 -19.59
N LEU A 162 -3.54 9.16 -19.17
CA LEU A 162 -4.38 10.10 -18.42
C LEU A 162 -5.52 10.65 -19.28
N TRP A 163 -5.32 10.89 -20.58
CA TRP A 163 -6.39 11.21 -21.51
C TRP A 163 -7.40 10.06 -21.58
N ILE A 164 -6.95 8.82 -21.77
CA ILE A 164 -7.82 7.64 -21.80
C ILE A 164 -8.56 7.47 -20.46
N ALA A 165 -7.90 7.77 -19.35
CA ALA A 165 -8.52 7.78 -18.04
C ALA A 165 -9.61 8.84 -17.91
N TYR A 166 -9.39 10.05 -18.45
CA TYR A 166 -10.39 11.11 -18.48
C TYR A 166 -11.65 10.69 -19.26
N SER A 167 -11.50 9.99 -20.38
CA SER A 167 -12.64 9.52 -21.18
C SER A 167 -13.36 8.33 -20.56
N ASN A 168 -12.63 7.37 -19.98
CA ASN A 168 -13.19 6.08 -19.58
C ASN A 168 -13.48 5.96 -18.08
N ARG A 169 -12.97 6.89 -17.25
CA ARG A 169 -13.08 6.91 -15.77
C ARG A 169 -12.67 5.60 -15.07
N ARG A 170 -11.91 4.74 -15.73
CA ARG A 170 -11.46 3.46 -15.18
C ARG A 170 -10.21 3.64 -14.31
N GLY A 171 -10.19 2.95 -13.16
CA GLY A 171 -9.04 2.92 -12.25
C GLY A 171 -7.77 2.38 -12.91
N THR A 172 -7.88 1.42 -13.83
CA THR A 172 -6.74 0.81 -14.54
C THR A 172 -5.96 1.81 -15.41
N SER A 173 -6.66 2.64 -16.19
CA SER A 173 -6.02 3.68 -17.01
C SER A 173 -5.39 4.78 -16.15
N THR A 174 -6.06 5.14 -15.05
CA THR A 174 -5.53 6.14 -14.10
C THR A 174 -4.27 5.63 -13.40
N ALA A 175 -4.28 4.37 -12.95
CA ALA A 175 -3.12 3.75 -12.32
C ALA A 175 -1.92 3.67 -13.26
N LEU A 176 -2.13 3.29 -14.52
CA LEU A 176 -1.07 3.27 -15.53
C LEU A 176 -0.53 4.67 -15.82
N GLY A 177 -1.41 5.66 -16.01
CA GLY A 177 -1.02 7.05 -16.23
C GLY A 177 -0.18 7.59 -15.06
N PHE A 178 -0.67 7.38 -13.83
CA PHE A 178 0.02 7.77 -12.60
C PHE A 178 1.37 7.06 -12.45
N ALA A 179 1.43 5.74 -12.62
CA ALA A 179 2.66 4.96 -12.50
C ALA A 179 3.75 5.47 -13.45
N LEU A 180 3.40 5.77 -14.70
CA LEU A 180 4.32 6.33 -15.68
C LEU A 180 4.76 7.77 -15.32
N THR A 181 3.90 8.58 -14.70
CA THR A 181 4.28 9.92 -14.22
C THR A 181 5.26 9.81 -13.05
N VAL A 182 4.93 9.05 -12.02
CA VAL A 182 5.74 8.99 -10.78
C VAL A 182 7.03 8.21 -10.96
N GLN A 183 7.13 7.39 -12.00
CA GLN A 183 8.38 6.75 -12.39
C GLN A 183 9.47 7.76 -12.78
N LEU A 184 9.11 8.96 -13.24
CA LEU A 184 10.05 10.07 -13.44
C LEU A 184 10.78 10.42 -12.15
N LEU A 185 10.06 10.32 -11.02
CA LEU A 185 10.61 10.60 -9.71
C LEU A 185 11.62 9.54 -9.28
N ALA A 186 11.64 8.33 -9.85
CA ALA A 186 12.62 7.30 -9.52
C ALA A 186 13.95 7.41 -10.31
N LEU A 187 14.15 8.45 -11.11
CA LEU A 187 15.35 8.59 -11.95
C LEU A 187 16.61 8.87 -11.11
N PRO A 188 17.70 8.09 -11.28
CA PRO A 188 18.94 8.26 -10.49
C PRO A 188 19.51 9.68 -10.49
N GLY A 189 19.44 10.38 -11.63
CA GLY A 189 19.97 11.75 -11.76
C GLY A 189 19.23 12.81 -10.92
N LEU A 190 18.04 12.52 -10.40
CA LEU A 190 17.35 13.42 -9.47
C LEU A 190 17.93 13.38 -8.05
N TYR A 191 18.68 12.32 -7.72
CA TYR A 191 19.13 12.02 -6.36
C TYR A 191 20.62 12.31 -6.13
N THR A 192 21.36 12.61 -7.19
CA THR A 192 22.79 12.92 -7.15
C THR A 192 23.10 14.42 -7.29
N GLY A 193 22.08 15.27 -7.47
CA GLY A 193 22.25 16.71 -7.69
C GLY A 193 22.21 17.57 -6.41
N PRO A 194 22.66 18.84 -6.48
CA PRO A 194 22.71 19.77 -5.34
C PRO A 194 21.33 20.17 -4.76
N ILE A 195 20.24 19.87 -5.48
CA ILE A 195 18.85 20.12 -5.06
C ILE A 195 18.29 18.93 -4.25
N ALA A 196 18.99 17.79 -4.23
CA ALA A 196 18.55 16.54 -3.62
C ALA A 196 18.72 16.58 -2.09
N THR A 197 17.83 17.31 -1.41
CA THR A 197 17.73 17.20 0.06
C THR A 197 17.13 15.85 0.44
N ALA A 198 17.63 15.24 1.53
CA ALA A 198 17.12 13.96 2.05
C ALA A 198 15.57 13.86 2.13
N PRO A 199 14.82 14.89 2.61
CA PRO A 199 13.36 14.81 2.66
C PRO A 199 12.67 14.84 1.28
N LEU A 200 13.16 15.64 0.32
CA LEU A 200 12.60 15.66 -1.03
C LEU A 200 12.77 14.31 -1.73
N ASN A 201 13.93 13.68 -1.54
CA ASN A 201 14.22 12.36 -2.08
C ASN A 201 13.28 11.29 -1.53
N MET A 202 13.04 11.32 -0.21
CA MET A 202 12.09 10.42 0.44
C MET A 202 10.67 10.57 -0.11
N ILE A 203 10.20 11.81 -0.31
CA ILE A 203 8.87 12.08 -0.87
C ILE A 203 8.79 11.58 -2.32
N ALA A 204 9.82 11.83 -3.13
CA ALA A 204 9.89 11.36 -4.51
C ALA A 204 9.83 9.82 -4.60
N TYR A 205 10.55 9.12 -3.71
CA TYR A 205 10.49 7.67 -3.59
C TYR A 205 9.15 7.13 -3.11
N PHE A 206 8.51 7.83 -2.16
CA PHE A 206 7.18 7.46 -1.70
C PHE A 206 6.21 7.41 -2.88
N PHE A 207 6.17 8.47 -3.68
CA PHE A 207 5.28 8.54 -4.84
C PHE A 207 5.67 7.55 -5.94
N SER A 208 6.96 7.32 -6.17
CA SER A 208 7.39 6.34 -7.18
C SER A 208 6.93 4.92 -6.83
N LEU A 209 7.07 4.50 -5.56
CA LEU A 209 6.60 3.19 -5.08
C LEU A 209 5.07 3.03 -5.13
N MET A 210 4.30 4.12 -4.98
CA MET A 210 2.84 4.07 -5.11
C MET A 210 2.39 3.64 -6.51
N GLY A 211 3.12 4.02 -7.56
CA GLY A 211 2.74 3.79 -8.96
C GLY A 211 2.48 2.30 -9.27
N PRO A 212 3.49 1.43 -9.17
CA PRO A 212 3.34 0.00 -9.43
C PRO A 212 2.32 -0.68 -8.50
N ALA A 213 2.21 -0.23 -7.24
CA ALA A 213 1.21 -0.75 -6.31
C ALA A 213 -0.22 -0.43 -6.78
N MET A 214 -0.49 0.82 -7.17
CA MET A 214 -1.78 1.22 -7.73
C MET A 214 -2.14 0.42 -8.98
N VAL A 215 -1.16 0.16 -9.86
CA VAL A 215 -1.38 -0.69 -11.05
C VAL A 215 -1.78 -2.10 -10.64
N THR A 216 -1.06 -2.70 -9.70
CA THR A 216 -1.38 -4.04 -9.18
C THR A 216 -2.82 -4.10 -8.66
N PHE A 217 -3.22 -3.17 -7.80
CA PHE A 217 -4.57 -3.16 -7.23
C PHE A 217 -5.65 -2.88 -8.28
N ALA A 218 -5.44 -1.92 -9.18
CA ALA A 218 -6.40 -1.60 -10.22
C ALA A 218 -6.65 -2.78 -11.17
N PHE A 219 -5.64 -3.59 -11.48
CA PHE A 219 -5.79 -4.76 -12.34
C PHE A 219 -6.33 -6.01 -11.61
N LEU A 220 -6.20 -6.07 -10.28
CA LEU A 220 -6.89 -7.06 -9.45
C LEU A 220 -8.40 -6.77 -9.32
N VAL A 221 -8.79 -5.50 -9.30
CA VAL A 221 -10.19 -5.04 -9.21
C VAL A 221 -10.50 -4.03 -10.33
N PRO A 222 -10.61 -4.48 -11.58
CA PRO A 222 -10.68 -3.63 -12.78
C PRO A 222 -11.97 -2.82 -12.91
N GLU A 223 -13.01 -3.19 -12.14
CA GLU A 223 -14.30 -2.50 -12.10
C GLU A 223 -14.28 -1.28 -11.16
N GLN A 224 -13.17 -1.02 -10.47
CA GLN A 224 -13.02 0.12 -9.59
C GLN A 224 -12.89 1.42 -10.40
N ASP A 225 -13.79 2.37 -10.13
CA ASP A 225 -13.71 3.74 -10.65
C ASP A 225 -12.54 4.51 -10.02
N VAL A 226 -12.15 5.62 -10.66
CA VAL A 226 -11.16 6.55 -10.10
C VAL A 226 -11.60 6.98 -8.70
N SER A 227 -10.82 6.59 -7.70
CA SER A 227 -11.17 6.76 -6.29
C SER A 227 -9.94 6.98 -5.43
N LEU A 228 -10.12 7.75 -4.35
CA LEU A 228 -9.12 7.90 -3.29
C LEU A 228 -8.76 6.57 -2.63
N GLU A 229 -9.63 5.56 -2.72
CA GLU A 229 -9.32 4.19 -2.28
C GLU A 229 -8.11 3.62 -3.03
N LEU A 230 -8.00 3.85 -4.35
CA LEU A 230 -6.87 3.39 -5.14
C LEU A 230 -5.56 4.07 -4.71
N PHE A 231 -5.59 5.37 -4.43
CA PHE A 231 -4.46 6.10 -3.85
C PHE A 231 -4.10 5.59 -2.46
N GLY A 232 -5.11 5.30 -1.63
CA GLY A 232 -4.93 4.71 -0.30
C GLY A 232 -4.23 3.36 -0.36
N TYR A 233 -4.56 2.51 -1.34
CA TYR A 233 -3.84 1.25 -1.56
C TYR A 233 -2.38 1.47 -1.99
N GLY A 234 -2.13 2.45 -2.86
CA GLY A 234 -0.76 2.84 -3.21
C GLY A 234 0.06 3.26 -1.98
N ALA A 235 -0.51 4.15 -1.16
CA ALA A 235 0.13 4.66 0.06
C ALA A 235 0.34 3.57 1.12
N SER A 236 -0.61 2.62 1.22
CA SER A 236 -0.50 1.47 2.12
C SER A 236 0.67 0.55 1.80
N PHE A 237 1.15 0.57 0.55
CA PHE A 237 2.35 -0.16 0.14
C PHE A 237 3.62 0.70 0.29
N SER A 238 3.62 1.92 -0.25
CA SER A 238 4.83 2.76 -0.30
C SER A 238 5.35 3.16 1.08
N GLY A 239 4.46 3.50 2.03
CA GLY A 239 4.84 3.90 3.38
C GLY A 239 5.63 2.81 4.11
N PRO A 240 5.06 1.61 4.29
CA PRO A 240 5.75 0.50 4.95
C PRO A 240 7.05 0.10 4.25
N VAL A 241 7.08 0.08 2.92
CA VAL A 241 8.31 -0.24 2.16
C VAL A 241 9.41 0.78 2.43
N MET A 242 9.07 2.07 2.46
CA MET A 242 10.04 3.11 2.78
C MET A 242 10.60 3.00 4.19
N ILE A 243 9.77 2.60 5.15
CA ILE A 243 10.22 2.35 6.51
C ILE A 243 11.18 1.17 6.52
N VAL A 244 10.82 0.04 5.91
CA VAL A 244 11.71 -1.12 5.83
C VAL A 244 13.04 -0.75 5.15
N ALA A 245 13.00 -0.03 4.04
CA ALA A 245 14.19 0.46 3.35
C ALA A 245 15.05 1.39 4.24
N ALA A 246 14.41 2.27 5.03
CA ALA A 246 15.11 3.12 5.99
C ALA A 246 15.76 2.32 7.12
N LEU A 247 15.05 1.31 7.67
CA LEU A 247 15.59 0.44 8.72
C LEU A 247 16.76 -0.39 8.20
N GLU A 248 16.65 -0.97 7.01
CA GLU A 248 17.75 -1.70 6.39
C GLU A 248 18.96 -0.78 6.13
N GLY A 249 18.72 0.46 5.68
CA GLY A 249 19.75 1.48 5.52
C GLY A 249 20.43 1.91 6.82
N MET A 250 19.81 1.68 7.99
CA MET A 250 20.42 1.88 9.31
C MET A 250 21.35 0.73 9.74
N GLY A 251 21.48 -0.34 8.94
CA GLY A 251 22.31 -1.51 9.26
C GLY A 251 21.54 -2.70 9.84
N TYR A 252 20.22 -2.59 10.04
CA TYR A 252 19.38 -3.73 10.45
C TYR A 252 19.33 -4.84 9.39
N GLY A 253 19.71 -4.54 8.15
CA GLY A 253 19.83 -5.52 7.07
C GLY A 253 20.98 -6.53 7.25
N VAL A 254 21.92 -6.27 8.17
CA VAL A 254 23.08 -7.15 8.44
C VAL A 254 22.72 -8.25 9.45
N ILE A 255 21.70 -8.02 10.29
CA ILE A 255 21.26 -8.95 11.33
C ILE A 255 20.00 -9.68 10.85
N PHE A 256 20.18 -10.92 10.37
CA PHE A 256 19.13 -11.71 9.70
C PHE A 256 17.77 -11.79 10.42
N PRO A 257 17.69 -11.90 11.78
CA PRO A 257 16.40 -11.87 12.47
C PRO A 257 15.68 -10.52 12.37
N GLN A 258 16.41 -9.40 12.42
CA GLN A 258 15.82 -8.07 12.49
C GLN A 258 15.26 -7.60 11.13
N SER A 259 15.88 -7.98 10.02
CA SER A 259 15.33 -7.74 8.68
C SER A 259 14.02 -8.50 8.44
N ILE A 260 13.94 -9.75 8.92
CA ILE A 260 12.68 -10.52 8.91
C ILE A 260 11.62 -9.80 9.75
N TYR A 261 11.97 -9.33 10.95
CA TYR A 261 11.02 -8.62 11.80
C TYR A 261 10.52 -7.31 11.17
N ALA A 262 11.41 -6.54 10.54
CA ALA A 262 11.07 -5.32 9.83
C ALA A 262 10.12 -5.60 8.66
N GLY A 263 10.39 -6.65 7.86
CA GLY A 263 9.52 -7.04 6.75
C GLY A 263 8.10 -7.42 7.19
N PHE A 264 7.97 -8.24 8.24
CA PHE A 264 6.66 -8.63 8.77
C PHE A 264 5.95 -7.49 9.52
N ALA A 265 6.67 -6.61 10.21
CA ALA A 265 6.08 -5.41 10.79
C ALA A 265 5.59 -4.45 9.69
N GLY A 266 6.34 -4.30 8.60
CA GLY A 266 5.91 -3.58 7.40
C GLY A 266 4.63 -4.19 6.79
N LEU A 267 4.54 -5.52 6.74
CA LEU A 267 3.31 -6.24 6.32
C LEU A 267 2.13 -5.91 7.24
N ALA A 268 2.33 -5.85 8.56
CA ALA A 268 1.29 -5.46 9.52
C ALA A 268 0.75 -4.05 9.23
N VAL A 269 1.65 -3.06 9.07
CA VAL A 269 1.29 -1.68 8.72
C VAL A 269 0.56 -1.63 7.38
N MET A 270 1.06 -2.35 6.37
CA MET A 270 0.45 -2.41 5.03
C MET A 270 -0.97 -2.98 5.08
N VAL A 271 -1.18 -4.11 5.76
CA VAL A 271 -2.50 -4.73 5.85
C VAL A 271 -3.47 -3.84 6.62
N SER A 272 -3.04 -3.21 7.71
CA SER A 272 -3.88 -2.28 8.47
C SER A 272 -4.27 -1.05 7.65
N SER A 273 -3.30 -0.37 7.02
CA SER A 273 -3.57 0.80 6.17
C SER A 273 -4.39 0.46 4.93
N ALA A 274 -4.16 -0.69 4.29
CA ALA A 274 -4.99 -1.18 3.19
C ALA A 274 -6.43 -1.47 3.64
N THR A 275 -6.61 -1.99 4.86
CA THR A 275 -7.94 -2.16 5.47
C THR A 275 -8.63 -0.81 5.68
N ALA A 276 -7.91 0.20 6.14
CA ALA A 276 -8.43 1.56 6.29
C ALA A 276 -8.87 2.15 4.92
N ALA A 277 -8.04 2.00 3.88
CA ALA A 277 -8.36 2.45 2.53
C ALA A 277 -9.61 1.75 1.96
N TYR A 278 -9.71 0.43 2.13
CA TYR A 278 -10.89 -0.36 1.75
C TYR A 278 -12.16 0.15 2.46
N LEU A 279 -12.10 0.32 3.78
CA LEU A 279 -13.23 0.80 4.58
C LEU A 279 -13.61 2.24 4.22
N TYR A 280 -12.63 3.09 3.88
CA TYR A 280 -12.88 4.44 3.39
C TYR A 280 -13.69 4.43 2.09
N GLY A 281 -13.33 3.56 1.14
CA GLY A 281 -14.08 3.36 -0.10
C GLY A 281 -15.53 2.96 0.17
N ARG A 282 -15.75 2.04 1.11
CA ARG A 282 -17.09 1.62 1.56
C ARG A 282 -17.85 2.73 2.28
N TRP A 283 -17.20 3.48 3.16
CA TRP A 283 -17.82 4.60 3.87
C TRP A 283 -18.24 5.71 2.90
N ARG A 284 -17.44 6.01 1.87
CA ARG A 284 -17.82 7.01 0.87
C ARG A 284 -19.15 6.66 0.19
N GLN A 285 -19.40 5.37 -0.03
CA GLN A 285 -20.63 4.85 -0.65
C GLN A 285 -21.80 4.81 0.35
N SER A 286 -21.59 4.27 1.55
CA SER A 286 -22.67 4.03 2.52
C SER A 286 -22.95 5.20 3.45
N ARG A 287 -21.97 6.09 3.63
CA ARG A 287 -21.93 7.18 4.63
C ARG A 287 -22.25 6.73 6.06
N GLN A 288 -22.05 5.45 6.36
CA GLN A 288 -22.33 4.88 7.67
C GLN A 288 -21.22 5.22 8.67
N THR A 289 -21.56 5.89 9.77
CA THR A 289 -20.62 6.25 10.86
C THR A 289 -19.81 5.07 11.39
N PRO A 290 -20.37 3.85 11.59
CA PRO A 290 -19.57 2.69 12.00
C PRO A 290 -18.46 2.32 11.03
N THR A 291 -18.69 2.48 9.72
CA THR A 291 -17.65 2.22 8.70
C THR A 291 -16.53 3.25 8.78
N LEU A 292 -16.86 4.53 8.99
CA LEU A 292 -15.87 5.59 9.21
C LEU A 292 -15.06 5.34 10.47
N ALA A 293 -15.71 4.97 11.57
CA ALA A 293 -15.04 4.67 12.83
C ALA A 293 -14.04 3.51 12.66
N LEU A 294 -14.42 2.45 11.94
CA LEU A 294 -13.49 1.37 11.58
C LEU A 294 -12.34 1.86 10.69
N THR A 295 -12.60 2.69 9.68
CA THR A 295 -11.54 3.31 8.87
C THR A 295 -10.51 4.02 9.75
N LEU A 296 -10.98 4.85 10.68
CA LEU A 296 -10.12 5.58 11.60
C LEU A 296 -9.38 4.64 12.56
N SER A 297 -10.03 3.58 13.07
CA SER A 297 -9.38 2.57 13.91
C SER A 297 -8.20 1.90 13.20
N PHE A 298 -8.38 1.43 11.97
CA PHE A 298 -7.28 0.78 11.22
C PHE A 298 -6.19 1.77 10.80
N GLY A 299 -6.55 3.04 10.52
CA GLY A 299 -5.59 4.10 10.28
C GLY A 299 -4.73 4.39 11.52
N LEU A 300 -5.36 4.50 12.68
CA LEU A 300 -4.69 4.69 13.97
C LEU A 300 -3.83 3.49 14.36
N LEU A 301 -4.30 2.25 14.18
CA LEU A 301 -3.50 1.05 14.39
C LEU A 301 -2.29 0.99 13.46
N SER A 302 -2.45 1.38 12.19
CA SER A 302 -1.36 1.42 11.23
C SER A 302 -0.30 2.46 11.61
N GLY A 303 -0.74 3.68 11.93
CA GLY A 303 0.15 4.77 12.36
C GLY A 303 0.86 4.47 13.67
N SER A 304 0.13 4.02 14.69
CA SER A 304 0.71 3.65 16.00
C SER A 304 1.75 2.53 15.87
N HIS A 305 1.41 1.45 15.18
CA HIS A 305 2.34 0.34 14.94
C HIS A 305 3.61 0.80 14.20
N MET A 306 3.45 1.70 13.22
CA MET A 306 4.57 2.31 12.51
C MET A 306 5.49 3.10 13.44
N PHE A 307 4.93 3.96 14.31
CA PHE A 307 5.73 4.71 15.30
C PHE A 307 6.44 3.78 16.27
N GLY A 308 5.79 2.69 16.70
CA GLY A 308 6.39 1.65 17.52
C GLY A 308 7.61 0.98 16.89
N VAL A 309 7.47 0.57 15.63
CA VAL A 309 8.56 -0.03 14.85
C VAL A 309 9.75 0.92 14.75
N LEU A 310 9.50 2.20 14.45
CA LEU A 310 10.56 3.24 14.38
C LEU A 310 11.22 3.49 15.75
N ALA A 311 10.46 3.39 16.84
CA ALA A 311 10.97 3.53 18.21
C ALA A 311 11.90 2.37 18.57
N MET A 312 11.46 1.14 18.32
CA MET A 312 12.21 -0.08 18.65
C MET A 312 13.42 -0.29 17.76
N SER A 313 13.39 0.23 16.53
CA SER A 313 14.55 0.22 15.66
C SER A 313 15.56 1.34 15.98
N GLY A 314 15.28 2.20 16.96
CA GLY A 314 16.15 3.34 17.28
C GLY A 314 16.19 4.42 16.19
N ALA A 315 15.22 4.42 15.26
CA ALA A 315 15.04 5.49 14.28
C ALA A 315 14.39 6.74 14.91
N MET A 316 13.70 6.56 16.03
CA MET A 316 13.06 7.60 16.83
C MET A 316 13.37 7.35 18.31
N PRO A 317 13.37 8.39 19.18
CA PRO A 317 13.49 8.18 20.63
C PRO A 317 12.44 7.18 21.13
N THR A 318 12.91 6.12 21.81
CA THR A 318 12.08 4.97 22.21
C THR A 318 10.87 5.38 23.04
N ALA A 319 11.07 6.24 24.04
CA ALA A 319 9.98 6.76 24.87
C ALA A 319 8.90 7.45 24.03
N LEU A 320 9.30 8.35 23.11
CA LEU A 320 8.37 9.10 22.28
C LEU A 320 7.55 8.19 21.36
N GLY A 321 8.21 7.27 20.65
CA GLY A 321 7.51 6.39 19.72
C GLY A 321 6.57 5.40 20.42
N LEU A 322 6.97 4.85 21.58
CA LEU A 322 6.10 3.99 22.40
C LEU A 322 4.89 4.74 22.98
N HIS A 323 5.04 6.03 23.34
CA HIS A 323 3.90 6.85 23.79
C HIS A 323 2.89 7.09 22.66
N ILE A 324 3.38 7.46 21.48
CA ILE A 324 2.53 7.67 20.29
C ILE A 324 1.82 6.36 19.93
N GLU A 325 2.53 5.24 19.98
CA GLU A 325 1.96 3.93 19.73
C GLU A 325 0.85 3.57 20.74
N LEU A 326 1.13 3.75 22.04
CA LEU A 326 0.18 3.49 23.10
C LEU A 326 -1.08 4.34 22.96
N ILE A 327 -0.93 5.66 22.77
CA ILE A 327 -2.04 6.61 22.59
C ILE A 327 -2.86 6.27 21.35
N GLY A 328 -2.20 6.02 20.22
CA GLY A 328 -2.87 5.67 18.97
C GLY A 328 -3.65 4.35 19.07
N THR A 329 -3.08 3.36 19.77
CA THR A 329 -3.76 2.08 20.00
C THR A 329 -4.96 2.22 20.95
N MET A 330 -4.83 3.00 22.04
CA MET A 330 -5.96 3.33 22.92
C MET A 330 -7.11 3.97 22.13
N MET A 331 -6.81 4.96 21.29
CA MET A 331 -7.83 5.63 20.48
C MET A 331 -8.48 4.66 19.47
N ALA A 332 -7.67 3.80 18.83
CA ALA A 332 -8.18 2.81 17.89
C ALA A 332 -9.14 1.81 18.56
N PHE A 333 -8.79 1.32 19.75
CA PHE A 333 -9.64 0.39 20.52
C PHE A 333 -10.87 1.06 21.12
N ALA A 334 -10.80 2.35 21.49
CA ALA A 334 -12.00 3.10 21.86
C ALA A 334 -13.01 3.16 20.70
N LEU A 335 -12.53 3.42 19.48
CA LEU A 335 -13.35 3.40 18.27
C LEU A 335 -13.89 2.00 17.95
N PHE A 336 -13.07 0.94 18.03
CA PHE A 336 -13.54 -0.44 17.86
C PHE A 336 -14.63 -0.80 18.87
N SER A 337 -14.44 -0.40 20.13
CA SER A 337 -15.41 -0.62 21.21
C SER A 337 -16.72 0.10 20.92
N SER A 338 -16.64 1.37 20.48
CA SER A 338 -17.81 2.16 20.10
C SER A 338 -18.60 1.49 18.99
N VAL A 339 -17.92 0.99 17.96
CA VAL A 339 -18.54 0.24 16.85
C VAL A 339 -19.15 -1.07 17.34
N ALA A 340 -18.44 -1.84 18.16
CA ALA A 340 -18.90 -3.13 18.67
C ALA A 340 -20.14 -2.99 19.58
N ILE A 341 -20.14 -2.00 20.48
CA ILE A 341 -21.26 -1.69 21.38
C ILE A 341 -22.50 -1.26 20.58
N ASN A 342 -22.31 -0.39 19.59
CA ASN A 342 -23.39 0.03 18.69
C ASN A 342 -23.94 -1.14 17.88
N ALA A 343 -23.08 -2.02 17.38
CA ALA A 343 -23.46 -3.24 16.66
C ALA A 343 -24.20 -4.25 17.56
N ALA A 344 -23.89 -4.28 18.86
CA ALA A 344 -24.60 -5.10 19.84
C ALA A 344 -25.99 -4.54 20.22
N GLY A 345 -26.34 -3.33 19.78
CA GLY A 345 -27.63 -2.69 20.02
C GLY A 345 -27.65 -1.67 21.16
N HIS A 346 -26.51 -1.40 21.81
CA HIS A 346 -26.42 -0.52 22.98
C HIS A 346 -26.03 0.92 22.59
N ARG A 347 -26.87 1.61 21.82
CA ARG A 347 -26.55 2.92 21.20
C ARG A 347 -26.12 4.01 22.20
N THR A 348 -26.75 4.05 23.38
CA THR A 348 -26.45 5.05 24.42
C THR A 348 -25.07 4.85 25.06
N LEU A 349 -24.52 3.62 25.00
CA LEU A 349 -23.21 3.28 25.55
C LEU A 349 -22.07 3.41 24.54
N GLY A 350 -22.37 3.74 23.27
CA GLY A 350 -21.35 3.84 22.22
C GLY A 350 -20.26 4.87 22.48
N ALA A 351 -20.52 5.88 23.32
CA ALA A 351 -19.53 6.90 23.71
C ALA A 351 -18.71 6.51 24.95
N PHE A 352 -19.14 5.51 25.71
CA PHE A 352 -18.49 5.08 26.96
C PHE A 352 -16.99 4.76 26.82
N PRO A 353 -16.52 4.10 25.74
CA PRO A 353 -15.09 3.84 25.58
C PRO A 353 -14.23 5.10 25.57
N PHE A 354 -14.75 6.24 25.11
CA PHE A 354 -14.02 7.51 25.11
C PHE A 354 -13.92 8.14 26.50
N LEU A 355 -14.90 7.89 27.38
CA LEU A 355 -14.81 8.33 28.78
C LEU A 355 -13.68 7.64 29.53
N ILE A 356 -13.28 6.44 29.09
CA ILE A 356 -12.13 5.70 29.60
C ILE A 356 -10.85 6.10 28.87
N ALA A 357 -10.91 6.20 27.53
CA ALA A 357 -9.74 6.48 26.69
C ALA A 357 -9.14 7.87 26.93
N VAL A 358 -9.96 8.92 27.01
CA VAL A 358 -9.48 10.30 27.07
C VAL A 358 -8.68 10.55 28.36
N PRO A 359 -9.15 10.20 29.56
CA PRO A 359 -8.33 10.31 30.77
C PRO A 359 -7.03 9.50 30.70
N ALA A 360 -7.08 8.28 30.17
CA ALA A 360 -5.88 7.45 30.01
C ALA A 360 -4.85 8.08 29.05
N ILE A 361 -5.30 8.68 27.95
CA ILE A 361 -4.45 9.41 27.00
C ILE A 361 -3.84 10.66 27.64
N VAL A 362 -4.63 11.43 28.41
CA VAL A 362 -4.13 12.61 29.12
C VAL A 362 -3.06 12.21 30.14
N LEU A 363 -3.30 11.13 30.91
CA LEU A 363 -2.32 10.59 31.85
C LEU A 363 -1.05 10.09 31.14
N ALA A 364 -1.18 9.33 30.05
CA ALA A 364 -0.04 8.88 29.26
C ALA A 364 0.79 10.07 28.73
N SER A 365 0.12 11.12 28.27
CA SER A 365 0.77 12.32 27.73
C SER A 365 1.44 13.15 28.83
N ALA A 366 0.83 13.27 30.01
CA ALA A 366 1.34 14.07 31.11
C ALA A 366 2.60 13.48 31.78
N ASN A 367 2.78 12.17 31.72
CA ASN A 367 3.95 11.48 32.29
C ASN A 367 5.07 11.26 31.26
N TYR A 368 4.93 11.71 30.01
CA TYR A 368 6.06 11.70 29.08
C TYR A 368 7.17 12.63 29.62
N PRO A 369 8.45 12.18 29.68
CA PRO A 369 9.03 11.06 28.94
C PRO A 369 9.28 9.76 29.75
N ASP A 370 8.59 9.56 30.87
CA ASP A 370 8.73 8.33 31.68
C ASP A 370 8.42 7.08 30.85
N SER A 371 8.95 5.91 31.22
CA SER A 371 8.75 4.70 30.41
C SER A 371 7.28 4.25 30.41
N THR A 372 6.81 3.65 29.31
CA THR A 372 5.45 3.07 29.23
C THR A 372 5.25 1.94 30.24
N LEU A 373 6.32 1.23 30.61
CA LEU A 373 6.31 0.24 31.67
C LEU A 373 6.04 0.89 33.03
N TYR A 374 6.74 1.99 33.35
CA TYR A 374 6.55 2.74 34.59
C TYR A 374 5.09 3.22 34.76
N LEU A 375 4.51 3.75 33.67
CA LEU A 375 3.10 4.16 33.62
C LEU A 375 2.10 3.05 34.03
N ILE A 376 2.46 1.78 33.81
CA ILE A 376 1.59 0.63 34.07
C ILE A 376 1.86 0.02 35.44
N THR A 377 3.12 -0.09 35.83
CA THR A 377 3.53 -0.75 37.08
C THR A 377 3.24 0.12 38.30
N GLU A 378 3.43 1.43 38.20
CA GLU A 378 3.20 2.37 39.31
C GLU A 378 1.78 3.00 39.23
N GLY A 379 1.18 3.00 38.04
CA GLY A 379 -0.15 3.56 37.80
C GLY A 379 -1.26 2.51 37.83
N ALA A 380 -1.73 2.09 39.03
CA ALA A 380 -2.95 1.27 39.13
C ALA A 380 -4.15 1.93 38.41
N PHE A 381 -4.18 3.27 38.39
CA PHE A 381 -5.15 4.09 37.67
C PHE A 381 -5.05 4.05 36.15
N MET A 382 -3.94 3.57 35.56
CA MET A 382 -3.76 3.40 34.11
C MET A 382 -3.98 1.94 33.67
N ALA A 383 -3.53 0.97 34.47
CA ALA A 383 -3.65 -0.44 34.15
C ALA A 383 -5.11 -0.91 34.01
N VAL A 384 -6.00 -0.52 34.94
CA VAL A 384 -7.42 -0.95 34.92
C VAL A 384 -8.18 -0.37 33.71
N PRO A 385 -8.13 0.96 33.44
CA PRO A 385 -8.72 1.52 32.21
C PRO A 385 -8.21 0.88 30.93
N LEU A 386 -6.91 0.59 30.85
CA LEU A 386 -6.30 -0.07 29.70
C LEU A 386 -6.87 -1.46 29.46
N VAL A 387 -6.91 -2.29 30.50
CA VAL A 387 -7.48 -3.65 30.41
C VAL A 387 -8.94 -3.61 29.97
N ILE A 388 -9.74 -2.71 30.56
CA ILE A 388 -11.15 -2.54 30.18
C ILE A 388 -11.24 -2.14 28.71
N LEU A 389 -10.52 -1.11 28.30
CA LEU A 389 -10.57 -0.57 26.94
C LEU A 389 -10.07 -1.58 25.88
N PHE A 390 -9.09 -2.41 26.23
CA PHE A 390 -8.52 -3.41 25.33
C PHE A 390 -9.45 -4.62 25.18
N ILE A 391 -10.04 -5.12 26.27
CA ILE A 391 -10.86 -6.34 26.23
C ILE A 391 -12.29 -6.07 25.73
N THR A 392 -12.85 -4.88 26.03
CA THR A 392 -14.21 -4.46 25.64
C THR A 392 -14.56 -4.75 24.16
N PRO A 393 -13.78 -4.32 23.15
CA PRO A 393 -14.15 -4.53 21.75
C PRO A 393 -14.26 -6.02 21.42
N SER A 394 -13.34 -6.86 21.91
CA SER A 394 -13.38 -8.30 21.70
C SER A 394 -14.62 -8.96 22.32
N ILE A 395 -15.01 -8.58 23.54
CA ILE A 395 -16.23 -9.10 24.17
C ILE A 395 -17.47 -8.73 23.35
N PHE A 396 -17.63 -7.46 23.01
CA PHE A 396 -18.84 -7.01 22.29
C PHE A 396 -18.90 -7.59 20.87
N TYR A 397 -17.78 -7.72 20.16
CA TYR A 397 -17.78 -8.42 18.87
C TYR A 397 -18.12 -9.90 19.00
N LEU A 398 -17.68 -10.60 20.05
CA LEU A 398 -18.12 -11.99 20.33
C LEU A 398 -19.62 -12.08 20.59
N LEU A 399 -20.20 -11.12 21.31
CA LEU A 399 -21.65 -11.05 21.54
C LEU A 399 -22.41 -10.84 20.23
N VAL A 400 -21.95 -9.91 19.38
CA VAL A 400 -22.53 -9.66 18.05
C VAL A 400 -22.45 -10.92 17.19
N TRP A 401 -21.30 -11.59 17.16
CA TRP A 401 -21.14 -12.87 16.45
C TRP A 401 -22.12 -13.93 16.93
N ARG A 402 -22.22 -14.13 18.25
CA ARG A 402 -23.12 -15.13 18.84
C ARG A 402 -24.58 -14.86 18.47
N ASN A 403 -24.98 -13.58 18.47
CA ASN A 403 -26.33 -13.17 18.08
C ASN A 403 -26.58 -13.43 16.59
N MET A 404 -25.67 -12.99 15.71
CA MET A 404 -25.78 -13.21 14.26
C MET A 404 -25.79 -14.71 13.90
N ARG A 405 -24.98 -15.53 14.60
CA ARG A 405 -24.95 -16.98 14.39
C ARG A 405 -26.26 -17.64 14.80
N ARG A 406 -26.87 -17.20 15.90
CA ARG A 406 -28.18 -17.70 16.38
C ARG A 406 -29.31 -17.36 15.41
N THR A 407 -29.28 -16.18 14.80
CA THR A 407 -30.32 -15.73 13.86
C THR A 407 -30.05 -16.16 12.41
N GLY A 408 -28.98 -16.91 12.14
CA GLY A 408 -28.60 -17.32 10.79
C GLY A 408 -28.26 -16.15 9.86
N ALA A 409 -27.83 -15.01 10.41
CA ALA A 409 -27.51 -13.83 9.62
C ALA A 409 -26.26 -14.05 8.77
N ALA A 410 -26.31 -13.61 7.51
CA ALA A 410 -25.17 -13.63 6.60
C ALA A 410 -24.01 -12.79 7.16
N GLY A 411 -22.77 -13.22 6.90
CA GLY A 411 -21.57 -12.52 7.36
C GLY A 411 -21.31 -12.59 8.86
N SER A 412 -21.86 -13.59 9.56
CA SER A 412 -21.61 -13.79 11.00
C SER A 412 -20.12 -14.01 11.33
N SER A 413 -19.30 -14.49 10.41
CA SER A 413 -17.86 -14.67 10.65
C SER A 413 -17.08 -13.36 10.80
N LYS A 414 -17.58 -12.23 10.26
CA LYS A 414 -16.89 -10.93 10.33
C LYS A 414 -16.65 -10.44 11.77
N PRO A 415 -17.67 -10.32 12.64
CA PRO A 415 -17.46 -9.92 14.03
C PRO A 415 -16.58 -10.91 14.80
N LEU A 416 -16.62 -12.22 14.50
CA LEU A 416 -15.70 -13.18 15.12
C LEU A 416 -14.24 -12.89 14.77
N CYS A 417 -13.95 -12.64 13.49
CA CYS A 417 -12.59 -12.33 13.04
C CYS A 417 -12.07 -11.03 13.66
N LEU A 418 -12.93 -10.02 13.81
CA LEU A 418 -12.60 -8.78 14.52
C LEU A 418 -12.32 -9.04 16.01
N ALA A 419 -13.15 -9.84 16.68
CA ALA A 419 -12.94 -10.13 18.10
C ALA A 419 -11.62 -10.86 18.37
N VAL A 420 -11.36 -11.93 17.60
CA VAL A 420 -10.15 -12.75 17.72
C VAL A 420 -8.93 -11.95 17.28
N GLY A 421 -9.04 -11.19 16.20
CA GLY A 421 -7.97 -10.33 15.71
C GLY A 421 -7.55 -9.27 16.71
N VAL A 422 -8.51 -8.51 17.27
CA VAL A 422 -8.25 -7.51 18.30
C VAL A 422 -7.64 -8.14 19.55
N LEU A 423 -8.16 -9.29 20.00
CA LEU A 423 -7.60 -10.02 21.15
C LEU A 423 -6.17 -10.45 20.89
N ALA A 424 -5.87 -10.96 19.71
CA ALA A 424 -4.52 -11.37 19.33
C ALA A 424 -3.57 -10.17 19.18
N VAL A 425 -4.03 -9.00 18.70
CA VAL A 425 -3.25 -7.76 18.77
C VAL A 425 -2.90 -7.46 20.23
N ILE A 426 -3.86 -7.52 21.14
CA ILE A 426 -3.61 -7.23 22.56
C ILE A 426 -2.59 -8.20 23.15
N MET A 427 -2.77 -9.50 22.96
CA MET A 427 -1.90 -10.53 23.54
C MET A 427 -0.47 -10.52 23.00
N ILE A 428 -0.30 -10.24 21.70
CA ILE A 428 1.01 -10.31 21.04
C ILE A 428 1.69 -8.95 21.05
N HIS A 429 0.98 -7.92 20.62
CA HIS A 429 1.55 -6.63 20.31
C HIS A 429 1.66 -5.74 21.56
N MET A 430 0.62 -5.67 22.39
CA MET A 430 0.63 -4.79 23.57
C MET A 430 1.55 -5.31 24.66
N THR A 431 1.68 -6.64 24.83
CA THR A 431 2.67 -7.25 25.72
C THR A 431 4.08 -6.75 25.42
N ALA A 432 4.37 -6.54 24.14
CA ALA A 432 5.68 -6.16 23.68
C ALA A 432 5.95 -4.65 23.82
N VAL A 433 4.92 -3.82 23.61
CA VAL A 433 4.90 -2.38 23.95
C VAL A 433 5.11 -2.15 25.45
N PHE A 434 4.55 -3.02 26.29
CA PHE A 434 4.65 -2.91 27.75
C PHE A 434 5.97 -3.43 28.31
N ALA A 435 6.55 -4.47 27.72
CA ALA A 435 7.82 -5.01 28.17
C ALA A 435 9.02 -4.08 27.90
N SER A 436 8.82 -2.99 27.14
CA SER A 436 9.87 -2.01 26.79
C SER A 436 11.17 -2.68 26.33
N MET A 437 11.05 -3.77 25.57
CA MET A 437 12.20 -4.56 25.13
C MET A 437 13.05 -3.73 24.17
N GLU A 438 14.36 -3.67 24.41
CA GLU A 438 15.27 -2.97 23.52
C GLU A 438 15.41 -3.71 22.17
N GLY A 439 15.33 -2.96 21.08
CA GLY A 439 15.46 -3.47 19.72
C GLY A 439 14.14 -3.96 19.09
N LEU A 440 14.14 -4.08 17.76
CA LEU A 440 12.98 -4.59 17.03
C LEU A 440 12.73 -6.06 17.38
N HIS A 441 11.65 -6.33 18.11
CA HIS A 441 11.33 -7.66 18.63
C HIS A 441 10.32 -8.44 17.75
N ALA A 442 10.26 -9.76 17.93
CA ALA A 442 9.35 -10.64 17.19
C ALA A 442 7.85 -10.29 17.35
N GLY A 443 7.45 -9.66 18.47
CA GLY A 443 6.06 -9.19 18.66
C GLY A 443 5.54 -8.22 17.59
N TYR A 444 6.37 -7.30 17.07
CA TYR A 444 5.98 -6.39 15.96
C TYR A 444 5.77 -7.19 14.67
N ALA A 445 6.62 -8.19 14.42
CA ALA A 445 6.49 -9.09 13.28
C ALA A 445 5.22 -9.95 13.37
N LEU A 446 4.99 -10.56 14.53
CA LEU A 446 3.85 -11.45 14.79
C LEU A 446 2.51 -10.71 14.73
N ALA A 447 2.49 -9.39 14.94
CA ALA A 447 1.29 -8.57 14.77
C ALA A 447 0.72 -8.63 13.34
N SER A 448 1.51 -8.99 12.32
CA SER A 448 1.00 -9.18 10.96
C SER A 448 -0.13 -10.23 10.87
N ALA A 449 -0.07 -11.30 11.68
CA ALA A 449 -1.08 -12.35 11.69
C ALA A 449 -2.47 -11.86 12.12
N PRO A 450 -2.66 -11.17 13.26
CA PRO A 450 -3.97 -10.62 13.61
C PRO A 450 -4.48 -9.56 12.62
N TYR A 451 -3.61 -8.72 12.05
CA TYR A 451 -4.05 -7.77 11.01
C TYR A 451 -4.55 -8.49 9.76
N LEU A 452 -3.87 -9.55 9.32
CA LEU A 452 -4.33 -10.40 8.21
C LEU A 452 -5.68 -11.07 8.52
N LEU A 453 -5.85 -11.59 9.73
CA LEU A 453 -7.11 -12.18 10.17
C LEU A 453 -8.27 -11.17 10.11
N MET A 454 -8.05 -9.96 10.63
CA MET A 454 -9.05 -8.89 10.60
C MET A 454 -9.38 -8.46 9.16
N TRP A 455 -8.37 -8.31 8.31
CA TRP A 455 -8.56 -7.97 6.89
C TRP A 455 -9.34 -9.05 6.13
N LEU A 456 -8.95 -10.32 6.29
CA LEU A 456 -9.63 -11.47 5.67
C LEU A 456 -11.10 -11.58 6.15
N GLY A 457 -11.34 -11.30 7.43
CA GLY A 457 -12.67 -11.25 8.02
C GLY A 457 -13.54 -10.13 7.43
N LEU A 458 -13.05 -8.88 7.45
CA LEU A 458 -13.79 -7.71 6.96
C LEU A 458 -14.11 -7.79 5.46
N THR A 459 -13.17 -8.30 4.67
CA THR A 459 -13.36 -8.49 3.22
C THR A 459 -14.27 -9.67 2.88
N GLY A 460 -14.70 -10.47 3.86
CA GLY A 460 -15.58 -11.63 3.66
C GLY A 460 -14.87 -12.83 3.00
N ARG A 461 -13.54 -12.83 2.92
CA ARG A 461 -12.77 -13.92 2.30
C ARG A 461 -12.78 -15.21 3.12
N LEU A 462 -13.12 -15.12 4.40
CA LEU A 462 -13.29 -16.26 5.32
C LEU A 462 -14.74 -16.74 5.44
N GLU A 463 -15.68 -16.13 4.72
CA GLU A 463 -17.05 -16.64 4.70
C GLU A 463 -17.12 -17.94 3.90
N PRO A 464 -17.80 -18.99 4.41
CA PRO A 464 -18.09 -20.17 3.62
C PRO A 464 -18.85 -19.72 2.37
N ARG A 465 -18.29 -19.96 1.18
CA ARG A 465 -19.05 -19.78 -0.07
C ARG A 465 -20.24 -20.70 0.05
N VAL A 466 -21.44 -20.13 0.17
CA VAL A 466 -22.68 -20.88 0.10
C VAL A 466 -22.75 -21.47 -1.31
N ARG A 467 -22.19 -22.67 -1.49
CA ARG A 467 -22.47 -23.54 -2.62
C ARG A 467 -23.82 -24.19 -2.34
N GLY A 468 -24.87 -23.50 -2.72
CA GLY A 468 -26.25 -24.01 -2.71
C GLY A 468 -27.00 -23.37 -3.87
N PRO A 469 -27.90 -24.12 -4.54
CA PRO A 469 -28.51 -23.67 -5.79
C PRO A 469 -29.31 -22.41 -5.54
N ALA A 470 -29.38 -21.54 -6.55
CA ALA A 470 -30.32 -20.45 -6.58
C ALA A 470 -31.72 -21.01 -6.29
N ARG A 471 -32.20 -20.84 -5.05
CA ARG A 471 -33.63 -20.80 -4.80
C ARG A 471 -34.09 -19.56 -5.54
N THR A 472 -34.58 -19.79 -6.75
CA THR A 472 -35.51 -18.91 -7.44
C THR A 472 -36.60 -18.55 -6.43
N ILE A 473 -36.44 -17.39 -5.81
CA ILE A 473 -37.58 -16.70 -5.21
C ILE A 473 -38.44 -16.34 -6.41
N ASN A 474 -39.46 -17.16 -6.67
CA ASN A 474 -40.48 -16.88 -7.67
C ASN A 474 -41.08 -15.49 -7.35
N PRO A 475 -40.99 -14.50 -8.25
CA PRO A 475 -41.78 -13.29 -8.13
C PRO A 475 -43.17 -13.58 -8.69
N GLN A 476 -43.95 -14.40 -7.98
CA GLN A 476 -45.37 -14.59 -8.27
C GLN A 476 -46.15 -14.62 -6.96
N SER A 477 -46.55 -13.43 -6.50
CA SER A 477 -47.77 -13.16 -5.72
C SER A 477 -47.80 -11.71 -5.21
N VAL A 478 -47.59 -10.73 -6.10
CA VAL A 478 -48.06 -9.36 -5.84
C VAL A 478 -48.67 -8.81 -7.13
N SER A 479 -49.76 -9.45 -7.58
CA SER A 479 -50.62 -8.90 -8.61
C SER A 479 -52.03 -9.46 -8.49
N SER A 480 -52.76 -9.03 -7.45
CA SER A 480 -54.22 -8.89 -7.51
C SER A 480 -54.68 -8.23 -6.21
N ASN A 481 -54.80 -6.91 -6.22
CA ASN A 481 -55.85 -6.13 -5.54
C ASN A 481 -55.52 -4.65 -5.73
N ARG A 482 -55.64 -4.20 -6.97
CA ARG A 482 -55.88 -2.80 -7.30
C ARG A 482 -56.77 -2.76 -8.52
N HIS A 483 -58.06 -2.97 -8.27
CA HIS A 483 -59.11 -2.25 -8.97
C HIS A 483 -60.20 -1.91 -7.96
N GLU A 484 -60.84 -0.76 -8.24
CA GLU A 484 -62.03 -0.18 -7.62
C GLU A 484 -61.83 0.74 -6.41
N GLY A 485 -62.22 2.00 -6.61
CA GLY A 485 -62.23 3.06 -5.61
C GLY A 485 -61.88 4.45 -6.15
N ALA A 486 -62.49 4.86 -7.28
CA ALA A 486 -62.59 6.28 -7.63
C ALA A 486 -63.94 6.82 -7.12
N ASN A 487 -63.91 8.07 -6.65
CA ASN A 487 -65.01 9.01 -6.41
C ASN A 487 -65.88 8.85 -5.15
N THR A 488 -65.76 9.84 -4.25
CA THR A 488 -66.78 10.84 -3.81
C THR A 488 -66.16 11.61 -2.63
N ALA A 489 -65.83 12.90 -2.78
CA ALA A 489 -66.68 14.06 -2.44
C ALA A 489 -67.10 14.10 -0.96
N ASP A 490 -66.30 14.77 -0.13
CA ASP A 490 -66.67 15.86 0.80
C ASP A 490 -65.42 16.45 1.49
#